data_AF-E3CXN6-F1
#
_entry.id   AF-E3CXN6-F1
#
_cell.length_a   1.000
_cell.length_b   1.000
_cell.length_c   1.000
_cell.angle_alpha   90.00
_cell.angle_beta   90.00
_cell.angle_gamma   90.00
#
_symmetry.space_group_name_H-M   'P 1'
#
loop_
_entity.id
_entity.type
_entity.pdbx_description
1 polymer ?
#
loop_
_entity_poly.entity_id
_entity_poly.type
_entity_poly.pdbx_seq_one_letter_code
_entity_poly.pdbx_strand_id
1 'polypeptide(L)'
;MSRTCPRCQGTVEDSAVFCPSCGSPLGTVPPPPPGEIPAPPVSTPREEAPPVERGVFKRVSLLVMVLLSVVTLGIYSGVWLYLRREAFNRLSPTIRLEEPLVWGVLGLSVLNAAFSFSDAACRFGESSFLSSLLSLGSFVLMVVVAFRLRAMLRDYARRRDPSSLAAEQVARSGLWTFLFSFLYIQHHLNRLIDAGLVDTPPN
;
A
#
# COMPACT_ATOMS: atom_id res chain seq x y z
N MET A 1 -3.07 4.60 56.16
CA MET A 1 -3.30 6.04 56.44
C MET A 1 -3.00 6.77 55.14
N SER A 2 -3.86 7.71 54.74
CA SER A 2 -3.74 8.46 53.49
C SER A 2 -3.35 9.90 53.79
N ARG A 3 -2.43 10.45 53.00
CA ARG A 3 -2.00 11.84 53.09
C ARG A 3 -2.37 12.61 51.83
N THR A 4 -2.53 13.91 51.99
CA THR A 4 -2.87 14.80 50.89
C THR A 4 -1.58 15.32 50.25
N CYS A 5 -1.48 15.23 48.93
CA CYS A 5 -0.37 15.82 48.19
C CYS A 5 -0.38 17.35 48.31
N PRO A 6 0.71 18.01 48.72
CA PRO A 6 0.74 19.47 48.89
C PRO A 6 0.67 20.23 47.56
N ARG A 7 0.91 19.57 46.42
CA ARG A 7 0.93 20.22 45.10
C ARG A 7 -0.40 20.14 44.36
N CYS A 8 -1.01 18.95 44.29
CA CYS A 8 -2.24 18.73 43.54
C CYS A 8 -3.46 18.44 44.42
N GLN A 9 -3.28 18.41 45.74
CA GLN A 9 -4.34 18.14 46.73
C GLN A 9 -5.04 16.78 46.56
N GLY A 10 -4.48 15.88 45.75
CA GLY A 10 -4.96 14.50 45.59
C GLY A 10 -4.64 13.65 46.82
N THR A 11 -5.47 12.66 47.10
CA THR A 11 -5.25 11.64 48.13
C THR A 11 -4.20 10.65 47.66
N VAL A 12 -3.18 10.42 48.48
CA VAL A 12 -2.06 9.52 48.20
C VAL A 12 -1.81 8.61 49.41
N GLU A 13 -1.37 7.38 49.17
CA GLU A 13 -0.92 6.49 50.24
C GLU A 13 0.32 7.06 50.96
N ASP A 14 0.40 6.88 52.28
CA ASP A 14 1.50 7.38 53.10
C ASP A 14 2.89 6.85 52.67
N SER A 15 2.96 5.65 52.09
CA SER A 15 4.21 5.03 51.62
C SER A 15 4.62 5.44 50.20
N ALA A 16 3.83 6.23 49.48
CA ALA A 16 4.14 6.59 48.10
C ALA A 16 5.27 7.64 48.03
N VAL A 17 6.33 7.34 47.27
CA VAL A 17 7.46 8.24 47.03
C VAL A 17 7.12 9.35 46.03
N PHE A 18 6.23 9.06 45.07
CA PHE A 18 5.74 10.00 44.07
C PHE A 18 4.21 10.03 44.05
N CYS A 19 3.64 11.21 43.80
CA CYS A 19 2.20 11.36 43.66
C CYS A 19 1.72 10.78 42.31
N PRO A 20 0.78 9.82 42.29
CA PRO A 20 0.27 9.23 41.03
C PRO A 20 -0.56 10.21 40.21
N SER A 21 -1.15 11.24 40.83
CA SER A 21 -1.98 12.23 40.13
C SER A 21 -1.20 13.34 39.45
N CYS A 22 -0.01 13.71 39.96
CA CYS A 22 0.76 14.86 39.44
C CYS A 22 2.27 14.65 39.31
N GLY A 23 2.79 13.51 39.75
CA GLY A 23 4.22 13.16 39.65
C GLY A 23 5.15 13.87 40.64
N SER A 24 4.64 14.65 41.60
CA SER A 24 5.51 15.32 42.58
C SER A 24 6.12 14.34 43.59
N PRO A 25 7.42 14.48 43.95
CA PRO A 25 8.03 13.67 45.00
C PRO A 25 7.44 14.06 46.36
N LEU A 26 7.09 13.06 47.17
CA LEU A 26 6.45 13.22 48.49
C LEU A 26 7.40 12.92 49.67
N GLY A 27 8.71 13.06 49.43
CA GLY A 27 9.78 12.87 50.41
C GLY A 27 11.15 13.15 49.82
N THR A 28 12.18 13.10 50.66
CA THR A 28 13.58 13.18 50.25
C THR A 28 13.98 11.84 49.63
N VAL A 29 14.16 11.81 48.31
CA VAL A 29 14.83 10.68 47.65
C VAL A 29 16.23 10.58 48.26
N PRO A 30 16.61 9.44 48.89
CA PRO A 30 17.97 9.28 49.38
C PRO A 30 18.94 9.45 48.20
N PRO A 31 20.05 10.18 48.36
CA PRO A 31 21.00 10.37 47.28
C PRO A 31 21.49 9.00 46.79
N PRO A 32 21.50 8.75 45.47
CA PRO A 32 21.99 7.49 44.92
C PRO A 32 23.46 7.28 45.36
N PRO A 33 23.89 6.03 45.61
CA PRO A 33 25.26 5.73 45.96
C PRO A 33 26.22 6.31 44.90
N PRO A 34 27.38 6.88 45.30
CA PRO A 34 28.30 7.50 44.35
C PRO A 34 28.82 6.46 43.35
N GLY A 35 28.33 6.49 42.11
CA GLY A 35 28.80 5.58 41.05
C GLY A 35 27.77 5.21 39.98
N GLU A 36 26.47 5.37 40.22
CA GLU A 36 25.46 5.07 39.20
C GLU A 36 25.11 6.32 38.37
N ILE A 37 25.81 6.47 37.25
CA ILE A 37 25.32 7.28 36.13
C ILE A 37 23.99 6.65 35.71
N PRO A 38 22.84 7.36 35.71
CA PRO A 38 21.61 6.83 35.16
C PRO A 38 21.89 6.52 33.69
N ALA A 39 21.89 5.23 33.34
CA ALA A 39 22.01 4.82 31.96
C ALA A 39 20.91 5.53 31.16
N PRO A 40 21.21 6.05 29.95
CA PRO A 40 20.17 6.58 29.08
C PRO A 40 19.05 5.53 28.96
N PRO A 41 17.77 5.95 28.91
CA PRO A 41 16.67 5.00 28.77
C PRO A 41 16.99 4.10 27.59
N VAL A 42 17.08 2.80 27.86
CA VAL A 42 17.30 1.77 26.86
C VAL A 42 16.22 1.98 25.80
N SER A 43 16.60 2.55 24.67
CA SER A 43 15.80 2.47 23.46
C SER A 43 15.63 0.99 23.22
N THR A 44 14.42 0.48 23.38
CA THR A 44 14.09 -0.87 22.91
C THR A 44 14.66 -0.99 21.50
N PRO A 45 15.46 -2.03 21.21
CA PRO A 45 15.82 -2.33 19.84
C PRO A 45 14.52 -2.30 19.06
N ARG A 46 14.43 -1.39 18.08
CA ARG A 46 13.32 -1.38 17.13
C ARG A 46 13.31 -2.79 16.57
N GLU A 47 12.35 -3.60 17.00
CA GLU A 47 12.19 -4.97 16.55
C GLU A 47 12.09 -4.85 15.03
N GLU A 48 13.17 -5.23 14.35
CA GLU A 48 13.20 -5.27 12.91
C GLU A 48 12.13 -6.28 12.54
N ALA A 49 11.01 -5.75 12.07
CA ALA A 49 9.91 -6.55 11.57
C ALA A 49 10.50 -7.65 10.67
N PRO A 50 9.99 -8.89 10.76
CA PRO A 50 10.51 -10.01 9.99
C PRO A 50 10.69 -9.62 8.53
N PRO A 51 11.69 -10.17 7.81
CA PRO A 51 12.04 -9.73 6.47
C PRO A 51 10.82 -9.90 5.55
N VAL A 52 10.04 -8.83 5.41
CA VAL A 52 8.93 -8.77 4.47
C VAL A 52 9.57 -8.76 3.10
N GLU A 53 9.33 -9.80 2.30
CA GLU A 53 9.82 -9.83 0.93
C GLU A 53 9.41 -8.54 0.22
N ARG A 54 10.41 -7.82 -0.29
CA ARG A 54 10.23 -6.57 -1.01
C ARG A 54 10.03 -6.92 -2.49
N GLY A 55 8.88 -6.52 -3.04
CA GLY A 55 8.70 -6.56 -4.49
C GLY A 55 9.67 -5.56 -5.14
N VAL A 56 10.24 -5.92 -6.28
CA VAL A 56 11.12 -5.02 -7.04
C VAL A 56 10.29 -4.33 -8.12
N PHE A 57 10.18 -3.00 -8.05
CA PHE A 57 9.38 -2.22 -8.99
C PHE A 57 10.15 -1.07 -9.59
N LYS A 58 9.94 -0.83 -10.89
CA LYS A 58 10.44 0.36 -11.57
C LYS A 58 9.43 1.49 -11.44
N ARG A 59 9.93 2.68 -11.10
CA ARG A 59 9.15 3.93 -11.14
C ARG A 59 8.76 4.23 -12.58
N VAL A 60 7.48 4.50 -12.81
CA VAL A 60 6.95 4.85 -14.14
C VAL A 60 6.10 6.10 -14.03
N SER A 61 6.26 7.04 -14.96
CA SER A 61 5.42 8.24 -14.99
C SER A 61 4.00 7.92 -15.45
N LEU A 62 3.01 8.51 -14.77
CA LEU A 62 1.60 8.29 -15.10
C LEU A 62 1.25 8.81 -16.50
N LEU A 63 1.85 9.93 -16.91
CA LEU A 63 1.62 10.52 -18.23
C LEU A 63 2.08 9.57 -19.35
N VAL A 64 3.25 8.95 -19.20
CA VAL A 64 3.73 7.96 -20.18
C VAL A 64 2.80 6.76 -20.24
N MET A 65 2.28 6.30 -19.10
CA MET A 65 1.29 5.21 -19.08
C MET A 65 0.00 5.57 -19.81
N VAL A 66 -0.52 6.78 -19.58
CA VAL A 66 -1.71 7.28 -20.29
C VAL A 66 -1.44 7.34 -21.79
N LEU A 67 -0.30 7.93 -22.20
CA LEU A 67 0.10 8.03 -23.60
C LEU A 67 0.21 6.65 -24.25
N LEU A 68 0.93 5.71 -23.62
CA LEU A 68 1.09 4.35 -24.14
C LEU A 68 -0.25 3.60 -24.19
N SER A 69 -1.13 3.77 -23.20
CA SER A 69 -2.46 3.19 -23.24
C SER A 69 -3.30 3.71 -24.40
N VAL A 70 -3.23 5.00 -24.73
CA VAL A 70 -3.95 5.57 -25.87
C VAL A 70 -3.35 5.07 -27.19
N VAL A 71 -2.02 5.16 -27.35
CA VAL A 71 -1.31 4.77 -28.59
C VAL A 71 -1.47 3.28 -28.88
N THR A 72 -1.51 2.44 -27.84
CA THR A 72 -1.66 0.99 -27.98
C THR A 72 -3.12 0.51 -27.92
N LEU A 73 -4.10 1.42 -27.99
CA LEU A 73 -5.53 1.08 -27.92
C LEU A 73 -5.90 0.24 -26.68
N GLY A 74 -5.23 0.49 -25.56
CA GLY A 74 -5.45 -0.18 -24.28
C GLY A 74 -4.61 -1.43 -24.02
N ILE A 75 -3.90 -1.97 -25.02
CA ILE A 75 -3.04 -3.18 -24.89
C ILE A 75 -2.01 -3.00 -23.77
N TYR A 76 -1.43 -1.79 -23.67
CA TYR A 76 -0.43 -1.49 -22.65
C TYR A 76 -0.88 -1.86 -21.23
N SER A 77 -2.17 -1.73 -20.94
CA SER A 77 -2.68 -1.99 -19.59
C SER A 77 -2.60 -3.48 -19.20
N GLY A 78 -2.83 -4.38 -20.16
CA GLY A 78 -2.62 -5.83 -19.98
C GLY A 78 -1.14 -6.19 -19.92
N VAL A 79 -0.29 -5.59 -20.78
CA VAL A 79 1.16 -5.80 -20.76
C VAL A 79 1.78 -5.33 -19.44
N TRP A 80 1.33 -4.18 -18.94
CA TRP A 80 1.76 -3.61 -17.66
C TRP A 80 1.49 -4.58 -16.50
N LEU A 81 0.32 -5.23 -16.50
CA LEU A 81 -0.06 -6.23 -15.49
C LEU A 81 0.76 -7.51 -15.63
N TYR A 82 0.89 -8.04 -16.85
CA TYR A 82 1.65 -9.26 -17.14
C TYR A 82 3.09 -9.16 -16.63
N LEU A 83 3.78 -8.06 -16.95
CA LEU A 83 5.18 -7.84 -16.55
C LEU A 83 5.35 -7.60 -15.04
N ARG A 84 4.29 -7.28 -14.30
CA ARG A 84 4.35 -6.97 -12.85
C ARG A 84 3.74 -8.02 -11.96
N ARG A 85 3.12 -9.06 -12.52
CA ARG A 85 2.41 -10.12 -11.79
C ARG A 85 3.27 -10.69 -10.66
N GLU A 86 4.51 -11.07 -10.96
CA GLU A 86 5.40 -11.67 -9.97
C GLU A 86 5.76 -10.70 -8.84
N ALA A 87 6.08 -9.46 -9.18
CA ALA A 87 6.41 -8.43 -8.19
C ALA A 87 5.22 -8.18 -7.23
N PHE A 88 3.99 -8.15 -7.75
CA PHE A 88 2.78 -8.04 -6.92
C PHE A 88 2.54 -9.30 -6.06
N ASN A 89 2.74 -10.49 -6.62
CA ASN A 89 2.59 -11.74 -5.87
C ASN A 89 3.62 -11.88 -4.73
N ARG A 90 4.80 -11.25 -4.85
CA ARG A 90 5.78 -11.17 -3.75
C ARG A 90 5.36 -10.22 -2.63
N LEU A 91 4.53 -9.20 -2.91
CA LEU A 91 4.06 -8.25 -1.88
C LEU A 91 3.04 -8.87 -0.91
N SER A 92 2.22 -9.81 -1.37
CA SER A 92 1.15 -10.41 -0.58
C SER A 92 1.17 -11.94 -0.67
N PRO A 93 1.44 -12.64 0.44
CA PRO A 93 1.28 -14.09 0.48
C PRO A 93 -0.20 -14.50 0.53
N THR A 94 -1.07 -13.62 1.05
CA THR A 94 -2.50 -13.88 1.26
C THR A 94 -3.32 -13.79 -0.02
N ILE A 95 -3.02 -12.81 -0.87
CA ILE A 95 -3.76 -12.52 -2.10
C ILE A 95 -2.81 -12.76 -3.26
N ARG A 96 -3.25 -13.51 -4.28
CA ARG A 96 -2.44 -13.79 -5.47
C ARG A 96 -3.16 -13.41 -6.76
N LEU A 97 -2.38 -12.96 -7.74
CA LEU A 97 -2.80 -12.81 -9.13
C LEU A 97 -2.64 -14.17 -9.81
N GLU A 98 -3.78 -14.82 -9.97
CA GLU A 98 -3.90 -16.05 -10.73
C GLU A 98 -3.54 -15.81 -12.20
N GLU A 99 -2.88 -16.80 -12.79
CA GLU A 99 -2.48 -16.78 -14.19
C GLU A 99 -3.62 -16.52 -15.19
N PRO A 100 -4.76 -17.21 -15.11
CA PRO A 100 -5.84 -17.01 -16.07
C PRO A 100 -6.43 -15.60 -16.02
N LEU A 101 -6.43 -14.95 -14.87
CA LEU A 101 -6.92 -13.57 -14.74
C LEU A 101 -6.00 -12.60 -15.50
N VAL A 102 -4.69 -12.78 -15.39
CA VAL A 102 -3.70 -11.93 -16.08
C VAL A 102 -3.77 -12.16 -17.60
N TRP A 103 -3.82 -13.41 -18.04
CA TRP A 103 -4.01 -13.74 -19.46
C TRP A 103 -5.36 -13.26 -19.99
N GLY A 104 -6.42 -13.33 -19.19
CA GLY A 104 -7.74 -12.81 -19.55
C GLY A 104 -7.71 -11.32 -19.83
N VAL A 105 -7.08 -10.52 -18.96
CA VAL A 105 -6.90 -9.07 -19.19
C VAL A 105 -6.08 -8.81 -20.45
N LEU A 106 -4.94 -9.50 -20.62
CA LEU A 106 -4.06 -9.29 -21.77
C LEU A 106 -4.75 -9.69 -23.08
N GLY A 107 -5.32 -10.89 -23.13
CA GLY A 107 -6.01 -11.42 -24.30
C GLY A 107 -7.20 -10.56 -24.70
N LEU A 108 -8.02 -10.12 -23.74
CA LEU A 108 -9.16 -9.26 -24.03
C LEU A 108 -8.74 -7.86 -24.48
N SER A 109 -7.64 -7.32 -23.94
CA SER A 109 -7.07 -6.06 -24.42
C SER A 109 -6.58 -6.16 -25.87
N VAL A 110 -5.94 -7.27 -26.23
CA VAL A 110 -5.48 -7.54 -27.61
C VAL A 110 -6.67 -7.72 -28.56
N LEU A 111 -7.68 -8.50 -28.16
CA LEU A 111 -8.89 -8.71 -28.96
C LEU A 111 -9.64 -7.39 -29.20
N ASN A 112 -9.78 -6.56 -28.15
CA ASN A 112 -10.44 -5.27 -28.27
C ASN A 112 -9.69 -4.35 -29.25
N ALA A 113 -8.36 -4.26 -29.12
CA ALA A 113 -7.54 -3.45 -30.04
C ALA A 113 -7.55 -3.98 -31.48
N ALA A 114 -7.54 -5.31 -31.68
CA ALA A 114 -7.64 -5.92 -33.00
C ALA A 114 -8.98 -5.59 -33.67
N PHE A 115 -10.08 -5.63 -32.91
CA PHE A 115 -11.41 -5.26 -33.40
C PHE A 115 -11.45 -3.77 -33.78
N SER A 116 -10.96 -2.88 -32.91
CA SER A 116 -10.87 -1.44 -33.19
C SER A 116 -10.01 -1.13 -34.41
N PHE A 117 -8.88 -1.83 -34.60
CA PHE A 117 -8.03 -1.65 -35.77
C PHE A 117 -8.69 -2.17 -37.05
N SER A 118 -9.38 -3.32 -36.98
CA SER A 118 -10.04 -3.92 -38.15
C SER A 118 -11.18 -3.06 -38.70
N ASP A 119 -11.95 -2.41 -37.82
CA ASP A 119 -12.98 -1.46 -38.21
C ASP A 119 -12.35 -0.24 -38.91
N ALA A 120 -11.32 0.34 -38.29
CA ALA A 120 -10.63 1.52 -38.82
C ALA A 120 -9.91 1.26 -40.16
N ALA A 121 -9.28 0.09 -40.33
CA ALA A 121 -8.42 -0.21 -41.49
C ALA A 121 -9.18 -0.90 -42.64
N CYS A 122 -10.06 -1.85 -42.32
CA CYS A 122 -10.62 -2.77 -43.32
C CYS A 122 -12.13 -2.57 -43.55
N ARG A 123 -12.80 -1.72 -42.75
CA ARG A 123 -14.27 -1.53 -42.81
C ARG A 123 -15.05 -2.85 -42.76
N PHE A 124 -14.58 -3.81 -41.96
CA PHE A 124 -15.41 -4.97 -41.64
C PHE A 124 -16.65 -4.48 -40.92
N GLY A 125 -17.84 -4.85 -41.40
CA GLY A 125 -19.10 -4.45 -40.76
C GLY A 125 -19.09 -4.81 -39.28
N GLU A 126 -19.05 -3.79 -38.42
CA GLU A 126 -18.91 -3.98 -36.99
C GLU A 126 -20.22 -4.56 -36.43
N SER A 127 -20.14 -5.70 -35.76
CA SER A 127 -21.22 -6.10 -34.86
C SER A 127 -21.09 -5.26 -33.60
N SER A 128 -21.80 -4.12 -33.56
CA SER A 128 -21.74 -3.14 -32.44
C SER A 128 -21.99 -3.78 -31.08
N PHE A 129 -22.71 -4.90 -31.05
CA PHE A 129 -22.94 -5.72 -29.86
C PHE A 129 -21.67 -6.43 -29.36
N LEU A 130 -20.89 -7.07 -30.24
CA LEU A 130 -19.67 -7.78 -29.85
C LEU A 130 -18.60 -6.81 -29.37
N SER A 131 -18.38 -5.70 -30.06
CA SER A 131 -17.38 -4.70 -29.62
C SER A 131 -17.75 -4.09 -28.25
N SER A 132 -19.03 -3.80 -28.03
CA SER A 132 -19.54 -3.37 -26.73
C SER A 132 -19.29 -4.41 -25.64
N LEU A 133 -19.54 -5.69 -25.93
CA LEU A 133 -19.34 -6.78 -24.97
C LEU A 133 -17.86 -7.01 -24.63
N LEU A 134 -16.97 -6.95 -25.64
CA LEU A 134 -15.52 -7.05 -25.45
C LEU A 134 -15.00 -5.89 -24.59
N SER A 135 -15.40 -4.66 -24.93
CA SER A 135 -15.01 -3.45 -24.20
C SER A 135 -15.49 -3.50 -22.74
N LEU A 136 -16.75 -3.89 -22.52
CA LEU A 136 -17.31 -4.04 -21.17
C LEU A 136 -16.58 -5.12 -20.38
N GLY A 137 -16.33 -6.29 -20.99
CA GLY A 137 -15.57 -7.36 -20.35
C GLY A 137 -14.15 -6.92 -19.96
N SER A 138 -13.47 -6.18 -20.84
CA SER A 138 -12.12 -5.65 -20.61
C SER A 138 -12.12 -4.67 -19.44
N PHE A 139 -13.11 -3.78 -19.40
CA PHE A 139 -13.27 -2.82 -18.31
C PHE A 139 -13.55 -3.53 -16.98
N VAL A 140 -14.48 -4.48 -16.96
CA VAL A 140 -14.83 -5.24 -15.74
C VAL A 140 -13.62 -6.02 -15.20
N LEU A 141 -12.90 -6.75 -16.06
CA LEU A 141 -11.71 -7.49 -15.63
C LEU A 141 -10.62 -6.57 -15.09
N MET A 142 -10.38 -5.43 -15.74
CA MET A 142 -9.40 -4.45 -15.27
C MET A 142 -9.79 -3.87 -13.91
N VAL A 143 -11.08 -3.57 -13.68
CA VAL A 143 -11.57 -3.11 -12.38
C VAL A 143 -11.37 -4.20 -11.30
N VAL A 144 -11.73 -5.45 -11.59
CA VAL A 144 -11.53 -6.58 -10.67
C VAL A 144 -10.06 -6.71 -10.28
N VAL A 145 -9.15 -6.65 -11.26
CA VAL A 145 -7.70 -6.67 -11.00
C VAL A 145 -7.26 -5.47 -10.18
N ALA A 146 -7.73 -4.26 -10.50
CA ALA A 146 -7.37 -3.06 -9.75
C ALA A 146 -7.76 -3.17 -8.26
N PHE A 147 -8.93 -3.75 -7.95
CA PHE A 147 -9.33 -4.01 -6.56
C PHE A 147 -8.48 -5.11 -5.89
N ARG A 148 -8.05 -6.15 -6.63
CA ARG A 148 -7.10 -7.14 -6.10
C ARG A 148 -5.74 -6.52 -5.80
N LEU A 149 -5.19 -5.73 -6.72
CA LEU A 149 -3.91 -5.02 -6.53
C LEU A 149 -3.98 -4.04 -5.35
N ARG A 150 -5.08 -3.29 -5.24
CA ARG A 150 -5.37 -2.44 -4.08
C ARG A 150 -5.33 -3.23 -2.78
N ALA A 151 -5.96 -4.40 -2.74
CA ALA A 151 -5.97 -5.26 -1.56
C ALA A 151 -4.55 -5.73 -1.20
N MET A 152 -3.74 -6.12 -2.20
CA MET A 152 -2.33 -6.48 -2.00
C MET A 152 -1.50 -5.32 -1.42
N LEU A 153 -1.64 -4.10 -1.97
CA LEU A 153 -0.91 -2.93 -1.47
C LEU A 153 -1.27 -2.60 -0.02
N ARG A 154 -2.55 -2.71 0.35
CA ARG A 154 -3.01 -2.46 1.72
C ARG A 154 -2.56 -3.54 2.68
N ASP A 155 -2.61 -4.79 2.25
CA ASP A 155 -2.13 -5.95 3.00
C ASP A 155 -0.61 -5.86 3.27
N TYR A 156 0.16 -5.45 2.25
CA TYR A 156 1.59 -5.15 2.39
C TYR A 156 1.84 -4.00 3.38
N ALA A 157 1.13 -2.87 3.23
CA ALA A 157 1.30 -1.71 4.10
C ALA A 157 0.98 -2.02 5.57
N ARG A 158 -0.08 -2.79 5.84
CA ARG A 158 -0.46 -3.22 7.20
C ARG A 158 0.59 -4.07 7.89
N ARG A 159 1.30 -4.93 7.13
CA ARG A 159 2.39 -5.74 7.69
C ARG A 159 3.65 -4.93 7.95
N ARG A 160 3.91 -3.90 7.15
CA ARG A 160 5.18 -3.17 7.19
C ARG A 160 5.23 -2.08 8.26
N ASP A 161 4.11 -1.39 8.47
CA ASP A 161 3.99 -0.30 9.44
C ASP A 161 2.75 -0.54 10.32
N PRO A 162 2.93 -0.99 11.58
CA PRO A 162 1.83 -1.24 12.50
C PRO A 162 1.18 0.04 13.03
N SER A 163 1.72 1.23 12.72
CA SER A 163 0.96 2.46 12.91
C SER A 163 -0.21 2.45 11.92
N SER A 164 -1.44 2.31 12.45
CA SER A 164 -2.67 2.13 11.67
C SER A 164 -2.86 3.18 10.56
N LEU A 165 -2.23 4.35 10.70
CA LEU A 165 -2.32 5.48 9.79
C LEU A 165 -1.64 5.24 8.43
N ALA A 166 -0.52 4.51 8.36
CA ALA A 166 0.19 4.32 7.09
C ALA A 166 -0.60 3.43 6.12
N ALA A 167 -1.17 2.32 6.61
CA ALA A 167 -2.00 1.42 5.82
C ALA A 167 -3.36 2.05 5.42
N GLU A 168 -3.92 2.92 6.26
CA GLU A 168 -5.16 3.64 5.96
C GLU A 168 -4.97 4.59 4.76
N GLN A 169 -3.80 5.20 4.64
CA GLN A 169 -3.46 6.18 3.59
C GLN A 169 -3.15 5.53 2.23
N VAL A 170 -2.56 4.33 2.22
CA VAL A 170 -2.25 3.61 0.97
C VAL A 170 -3.53 3.16 0.28
N ALA A 171 -3.73 3.65 -0.94
CA ALA A 171 -4.92 3.40 -1.74
C ALA A 171 -6.20 3.51 -0.89
N ARG A 172 -6.46 4.67 -0.28
CA ARG A 172 -7.61 4.83 0.64
C ARG A 172 -8.96 4.66 -0.04
N SER A 173 -9.12 5.09 -1.28
CA SER A 173 -10.45 5.27 -1.87
C SER A 173 -10.79 4.24 -2.94
N GLY A 174 -11.87 3.49 -2.71
CA GLY A 174 -12.40 2.53 -3.70
C GLY A 174 -12.88 3.21 -4.98
N LEU A 175 -13.51 4.38 -4.87
CA LEU A 175 -13.98 5.17 -6.01
C LEU A 175 -12.85 5.52 -6.99
N TRP A 176 -11.72 6.01 -6.47
CA TRP A 176 -10.54 6.32 -7.30
C TRP A 176 -9.91 5.06 -7.90
N THR A 177 -10.05 3.90 -7.22
CA THR A 177 -9.61 2.61 -7.79
C THR A 177 -10.51 2.18 -8.94
N PHE A 178 -11.83 2.40 -8.85
CA PHE A 178 -12.75 2.11 -9.95
C PHE A 178 -12.51 3.03 -11.15
N LEU A 179 -12.48 4.35 -10.93
CA LEU A 179 -12.36 5.34 -12.00
C LEU A 179 -11.01 5.29 -12.73
N PHE A 180 -9.91 5.11 -12.01
CA PHE A 180 -8.56 5.18 -12.59
C PHE A 180 -7.85 3.82 -12.64
N SER A 181 -8.44 2.77 -12.08
CA SER A 181 -7.97 1.38 -12.18
C SER A 181 -6.45 1.26 -12.00
N PHE A 182 -5.73 0.74 -12.99
CA PHE A 182 -4.29 0.53 -12.93
C PHE A 182 -3.47 1.83 -12.76
N LEU A 183 -3.95 2.98 -13.23
CA LEU A 183 -3.25 4.28 -13.06
C LEU A 183 -3.23 4.68 -11.58
N TYR A 184 -4.33 4.46 -10.86
CA TYR A 184 -4.40 4.72 -9.42
C TYR A 184 -3.43 3.81 -8.65
N ILE A 185 -3.36 2.53 -9.04
CA ILE A 185 -2.42 1.58 -8.44
C ILE A 185 -0.98 2.02 -8.70
N GLN A 186 -0.63 2.40 -9.94
CA GLN A 186 0.71 2.90 -10.25
C GLN A 186 1.05 4.16 -9.43
N HIS A 187 0.10 5.08 -9.26
CA HIS A 187 0.33 6.29 -8.47
C HIS A 187 0.74 5.94 -7.03
N HIS A 188 0.02 5.03 -6.38
CA HIS A 188 0.37 4.58 -5.03
C HIS A 188 1.66 3.75 -5.00
N LEU A 189 1.92 2.94 -6.02
CA LEU A 189 3.19 2.22 -6.13
C LEU A 189 4.38 3.18 -6.23
N ASN A 190 4.28 4.25 -7.03
CA ASN A 190 5.30 5.29 -7.10
C ASN A 190 5.51 5.96 -5.74
N ARG A 191 4.43 6.25 -4.99
CA ARG A 191 4.55 6.79 -3.63
C ARG A 191 5.28 5.83 -2.68
N LEU A 192 5.06 4.51 -2.81
CA LEU A 192 5.77 3.51 -2.00
C LEU A 192 7.25 3.44 -2.37
N ILE A 193 7.59 3.58 -3.66
CA ILE A 193 8.99 3.67 -4.13
C ILE A 193 9.65 4.94 -3.60
N ASP A 194 8.98 6.09 -3.74
CA ASP A 194 9.51 7.39 -3.29
C ASP A 194 9.68 7.43 -1.76
N ALA A 195 8.88 6.63 -1.01
CA ALA A 195 9.02 6.45 0.44
C ALA A 195 10.07 5.40 0.84
N GLY A 196 10.73 4.73 -0.11
CA GLY A 196 11.72 3.68 0.16
C GLY A 196 11.14 2.40 0.78
N LEU A 197 9.82 2.19 0.67
CA LEU A 197 9.16 0.99 1.19
C LEU A 197 9.32 -0.21 0.28
N VAL A 198 9.63 0.02 -1.00
CA VAL A 198 9.68 -1.00 -2.05
C VAL A 198 10.98 -0.82 -2.83
N ASP A 199 11.63 -1.92 -3.20
CA ASP A 199 12.94 -1.88 -3.84
C ASP A 199 12.83 -1.53 -5.33
N THR A 200 13.87 -0.89 -5.86
CA THR A 200 14.02 -0.61 -7.29
C THR A 200 15.15 -1.48 -7.86
N PRO A 201 15.04 -1.94 -9.12
CA PRO A 201 16.11 -2.70 -9.74
C PRO A 201 17.39 -1.84 -9.88
N PRO A 202 18.59 -2.43 -9.81
CA PRO A 202 19.82 -1.70 -10.09
C PRO A 202 19.78 -1.17 -11.54
N ASN A 203 20.27 0.06 -11.72
CA ASN A 203 20.33 0.74 -13.03
C ASN A 203 21.35 0.11 -13.96
#